data_AF-A0A959HUB5-F1
#
_entry.id   AF-A0A959HUB5-F1
#
_cell.length_a   1.000
_cell.length_b   1.000
_cell.length_c   1.000
_cell.angle_alpha   90.00
_cell.angle_beta   90.00
_cell.angle_gamma   90.00
#
_symmetry.space_group_name_H-M   'P 1'
#
loop_
_entity.id
_entity.type
_entity.pdbx_description
1 polymer ?
#
loop_
_entity_poly.entity_id
_entity_poly.type
_entity_poly.pdbx_seq_one_letter_code
_entity_poly.pdbx_strand_id
1 'polypeptide(L)' 'MYLPEWVQKFKEPRTEIKKVGGHFYKYRVEYRYNKEKKRTDKITVGLLGKITESDGFVPSDKQLLREKAGRSFKKTK' A
#
# COMPACT_ATOMS: atom_id res chain seq x y z
N MET A 1 2.00 -4.15 -18.37
CA MET A 1 3.16 -4.16 -17.44
C MET A 1 3.25 -5.53 -16.80
N TYR A 2 4.26 -6.31 -17.16
CA TYR A 2 4.53 -7.60 -16.51
C TYR A 2 5.25 -7.34 -15.19
N LEU A 3 4.67 -7.79 -14.08
CA LEU A 3 5.34 -7.80 -12.78
C LEU A 3 6.03 -9.17 -12.61
N PRO A 4 7.26 -9.22 -12.06
CA PRO A 4 7.90 -10.49 -11.74
C PRO A 4 7.01 -11.33 -10.83
N GLU A 5 7.05 -12.66 -10.96
CA GLU A 5 6.17 -13.55 -10.18
C GLU A 5 6.32 -13.35 -8.68
N TRP A 6 7.54 -13.12 -8.19
CA TRP A 6 7.80 -12.82 -6.79
C TRP A 6 7.11 -11.54 -6.31
N VAL A 7 6.94 -10.53 -7.18
CA VAL A 7 6.18 -9.30 -6.87
C VAL A 7 4.68 -9.57 -6.89
N GLN A 8 4.20 -10.43 -7.80
CA GLN A 8 2.78 -10.72 -7.94
C GLN A 8 2.18 -11.37 -6.70
N LYS A 9 2.96 -12.16 -5.96
CA LYS A 9 2.57 -12.75 -4.67
C LYS A 9 2.11 -11.71 -3.63
N PHE A 10 2.59 -10.47 -3.74
CA PHE A 10 2.24 -9.39 -2.82
C PHE A 10 1.06 -8.52 -3.30
N LYS A 11 0.38 -8.90 -4.40
CA LYS A 11 -0.85 -8.22 -4.83
C LYS A 11 -1.98 -8.55 -3.86
N GLU A 12 -2.37 -7.56 -3.08
CA GLU A 12 -3.49 -7.65 -2.15
C GLU A 12 -4.62 -6.70 -2.57
N PRO A 13 -5.88 -6.99 -2.21
CA PRO A 13 -6.98 -6.07 -2.45
C PRO A 13 -6.67 -4.71 -1.80
N ARG A 14 -7.10 -3.62 -2.46
CA ARG A 14 -6.87 -2.24 -1.99
C ARG A 14 -5.38 -1.87 -1.87
N THR A 15 -4.52 -2.53 -2.62
CA THR A 15 -3.12 -2.15 -2.75
C THR A 15 -2.73 -1.97 -4.22
N GLU A 16 -1.67 -1.20 -4.45
CA GLU A 16 -1.10 -0.96 -5.77
C GLU A 16 0.41 -1.10 -5.69
N ILE A 17 0.99 -1.82 -6.65
CA ILE A 17 2.44 -1.98 -6.76
C ILE A 17 2.94 -1.12 -7.92
N LYS A 18 3.92 -0.25 -7.66
CA LYS A 18 4.56 0.60 -8.67
C LYS A 18 6.05 0.31 -8.72
N LYS A 19 6.61 0.27 -9.93
CA LYS A 19 8.06 0.23 -10.15
C LYS A 19 8.58 1.66 -10.25
N VAL A 20 9.45 2.08 -9.33
CA VAL A 20 10.06 3.41 -9.31
C VAL A 20 11.55 3.23 -9.05
N GLY A 21 12.41 3.80 -9.91
CA GLY A 21 13.86 3.73 -9.74
C GLY A 21 14.43 2.31 -9.66
N GLY A 22 13.85 1.36 -10.39
CA GLY A 22 14.29 -0.06 -10.36
C GLY A 22 13.73 -0.88 -9.20
N HIS A 23 13.15 -0.26 -8.18
CA HIS A 23 12.53 -0.93 -7.04
C HIS A 23 11.02 -1.01 -7.17
N PHE A 24 10.42 -2.01 -6.49
CA PHE A 24 8.97 -2.14 -6.40
C PHE A 24 8.49 -1.58 -5.07
N TYR A 25 7.49 -0.70 -5.12
CA TYR A 25 6.89 -0.09 -3.94
C TYR A 25 5.41 -0.43 -3.89
N LYS A 26 4.94 -0.78 -2.71
CA LYS A 26 3.54 -1.12 -2.45
C LYS A 26 2.86 0.04 -1.76
N TYR A 27 1.74 0.46 -2.31
CA TYR A 27 0.92 1.55 -1.82
C TYR A 27 -0.46 1.04 -1.42
N ARG A 28 -1.06 1.69 -0.43
CA ARG A 28 -2.46 1.51 -0.07
C ARG A 28 -3.33 2.39 -0.96
N VAL A 29 -4.41 1.81 -1.46
CA VAL A 29 -5.39 2.49 -2.31
C VAL A 29 -6.77 2.34 -1.70
N GLU A 30 -7.51 3.44 -1.68
CA GLU A 30 -8.93 3.46 -1.38
C GLU A 30 -9.71 3.92 -2.60
N TYR A 31 -10.95 3.48 -2.69
CA TYR A 31 -11.88 3.88 -3.72
C TYR A 31 -12.99 4.66 -3.03
N ARG A 32 -13.12 5.95 -3.34
CA ARG A 32 -14.16 6.81 -2.76
C ARG A 32 -14.98 7.42 -3.88
N TYR A 33 -16.30 7.41 -3.71
CA TYR A 33 -17.20 8.04 -4.66
C TYR A 33 -17.01 9.56 -4.63
N ASN A 34 -16.68 10.14 -5.78
CA ASN A 34 -16.60 11.58 -5.96
C ASN A 34 -17.94 12.07 -6.52
N LYS A 35 -18.67 12.86 -5.72
CA LYS A 35 -19.98 13.40 -6.08
C LYS A 35 -19.91 14.44 -7.20
N GLU A 36 -18.83 15.21 -7.28
CA GLU A 36 -18.64 16.26 -8.30
C GLU A 36 -18.43 15.64 -9.67
N LYS A 37 -17.56 14.64 -9.75
CA LYS A 37 -17.30 13.89 -10.99
C LYS A 37 -18.32 12.78 -11.26
N LYS A 38 -19.25 12.55 -10.34
CA LYS A 38 -20.23 11.45 -10.33
C LYS A 38 -19.62 10.06 -10.60
N ARG A 39 -18.40 9.81 -10.12
CA ARG A 39 -17.68 8.55 -10.33
C ARG A 39 -16.78 8.19 -9.15
N THR A 40 -16.40 6.92 -9.04
CA THR A 40 -15.46 6.46 -8.02
C THR A 40 -14.03 6.87 -8.39
N ASP A 41 -13.41 7.68 -7.55
CA ASP A 41 -12.00 8.04 -7.69
C ASP A 41 -11.14 7.04 -6.90
N LYS A 42 -10.03 6.66 -7.52
CA LYS A 42 -8.97 5.86 -6.90
C LYS A 42 -8.01 6.80 -6.17
N ILE A 43 -7.92 6.66 -4.86
CA ILE A 43 -7.14 7.53 -3.98
C ILE A 43 -5.98 6.71 -3.38
N THR A 44 -4.75 7.12 -3.62
CA THR A 44 -3.57 6.53 -2.97
C THR A 44 -3.41 7.14 -1.57
N VAL A 45 -3.49 6.32 -0.52
CA VAL A 45 -3.59 6.76 0.89
C VAL A 45 -2.24 6.74 1.62
N GLY A 46 -1.28 5.94 1.12
CA GLY A 46 0.06 5.91 1.70
C GLY A 46 0.95 4.80 1.16
N LEU A 47 2.25 4.95 1.40
CA LEU A 47 3.27 3.93 1.14
C LEU A 47 3.22 2.88 2.25
N LEU A 48 3.04 1.61 1.87
CA LEU A 48 3.10 0.48 2.80
C LEU A 48 4.56 0.04 2.99
N GLY A 49 5.31 -0.08 1.90
CA GLY A 49 6.70 -0.55 1.93
C GLY A 49 7.29 -0.79 0.55
N LYS A 50 8.49 -1.35 0.52
CA LYS A 50 9.19 -1.79 -0.69
C LYS A 50 9.14 -3.31 -0.82
N ILE A 51 9.19 -3.83 -2.03
CA ILE A 51 9.30 -5.25 -2.32
C ILE A 51 10.67 -5.48 -2.95
N THR A 52 11.45 -6.35 -2.34
CA THR A 52 12.77 -6.79 -2.76
C THR A 52 12.72 -8.28 -3.08
N GLU A 53 13.58 -8.73 -3.99
CA GLU A 53 13.63 -10.14 -4.38
C GLU A 53 14.15 -11.03 -3.25
N SER A 54 15.16 -10.56 -2.51
CA SER A 54 15.80 -11.29 -1.41
C SER A 54 14.91 -11.37 -0.15
N ASP A 55 14.47 -10.22 0.36
CA ASP A 55 13.71 -10.14 1.63
C ASP A 55 12.18 -10.14 1.47
N GLY A 56 11.66 -10.11 0.24
CA GLY A 56 10.23 -9.97 0.01
C GLY A 56 9.69 -8.57 0.34
N PHE A 57 8.62 -8.48 1.14
CA PHE A 57 8.00 -7.20 1.49
C PHE A 57 8.61 -6.58 2.76
N VAL A 58 9.25 -5.43 2.60
CA VAL A 58 9.84 -4.65 3.68
C VAL A 58 8.95 -3.43 3.96
N PRO A 59 8.25 -3.37 5.11
CA PRO A 59 7.39 -2.25 5.47
C PRO A 59 8.20 -0.97 5.69
N SER A 60 7.58 0.18 5.41
CA SER A 60 8.22 1.48 5.69
C SER A 60 8.13 1.87 7.17
N ASP A 61 9.12 2.58 7.70
CA ASP A 61 9.09 3.10 9.08
C ASP A 61 7.83 3.93 9.37
N LYS A 62 7.39 4.73 8.40
CA LYS A 62 6.15 5.51 8.52
C LYS A 62 4.92 4.62 8.69
N GLN A 63 4.88 3.49 7.99
CA GLN A 63 3.80 2.52 8.13
C GLN A 63 3.84 1.85 9.52
N LEU A 64 5.02 1.44 9.98
CA LEU A 64 5.20 0.86 11.31
C LEU A 64 4.77 1.82 12.43
N LEU A 65 5.13 3.10 12.31
CA LEU A 65 4.69 4.15 13.24
C LEU A 65 3.17 4.30 13.24
N ARG A 66 2.54 4.27 12.06
CA ARG A 66 1.09 4.38 11.90
C ARG A 66 0.35 3.19 12.51
N GLU A 67 0.90 1.98 12.39
CA GLU A 67 0.38 0.77 13.01
C GLU A 67 0.51 0.80 14.54
N LYS A 68 1.66 1.24 15.06
CA LYS A 68 1.86 1.45 16.51
C LYS A 68 0.87 2.47 17.07
N ALA A 69 0.70 3.61 16.40
CA ALA A 69 -0.27 4.63 16.78
C ALA A 69 -1.72 4.11 16.74
N GLY A 70 -2.08 3.38 15.68
CA GLY A 70 -3.42 2.79 15.53
C GLY A 70 -3.74 1.71 16.57
N ARG A 71 -2.73 0.94 17.02
CA ARG A 71 -2.90 -0.03 18.12
C ARG A 71 -3.17 0.64 19.46
N SER A 72 -2.58 1.81 19.71
CA SER A 72 -2.79 2.57 20.95
C SER A 72 -4.23 3.06 21.09
N PHE A 73 -4.91 3.40 19.98
CA PHE A 73 -6.26 3.94 20.01
C PHE A 73 -7.36 2.86 20.15
N LYS A 74 -7.06 1.60 19.83
CA LYS A 74 -8.01 0.48 19.95
C LYS A 74 -8.09 -0.12 21.36
N LYS A 75 -7.27 0.34 22.31
CA LYS A 75 -7.21 -0.22 23.67
C LYS A 75 -8.26 0.35 24.64
N THR A 76 -9.22 1.11 24.13
CA THR A 76 -10.32 1.67 24.94
C THR A 76 -11.65 1.40 24.25
N LYS A 77 -12.10 0.14 24.32
CA LYS A 77 -13.52 -0.18 24.27
C LYS A 77 -13.78 -1.49 24.99
#